data_AF-A0A1M5JQX8-F1
#
_entry.id   AF-A0A1M5JQX8-F1
#
_cell.length_a   1.000
_cell.length_b   1.000
_cell.length_c   1.000
_cell.angle_alpha   90.00
_cell.angle_beta   90.00
_cell.angle_gamma   90.00
#
_symmetry.space_group_name_H-M   'P 1'
#
loop_
_entity.id
_entity.type
_entity.pdbx_description
1 polymer ?
#
loop_
_entity_poly.entity_id
_entity_poly.type
_entity_poly.pdbx_seq_one_letter_code
_entity_poly.pdbx_strand_id
1 'polypeptide(L)'
;MRPSAETVRRIILVFACRFGAALLLTFGVLVPAQAQSAYSLQLEIGWQGRSFKVAPTVVGVVDRVELIVEPIGSLRAYGRAVALPGVDGQVMLDLQVYQLRKGSLLQLTSFTMPSFLGTTNSSETVTVDGPLLVRAYVDVAAAGAGAVPGSPAPPPPAPAPRATQTPLTLDAPVKPRPLAIPPPPPPPAE
;
A
#
# COMPACT_ATOMS: atom_id res chain seq x y z
N MET A 1 52.17 -8.39 41.46
CA MET A 1 50.98 -9.04 42.06
C MET A 1 49.93 -9.19 40.97
N ARG A 2 49.63 -10.43 40.51
CA ARG A 2 48.60 -10.67 39.49
C ARG A 2 47.24 -10.81 40.20
N PRO A 3 46.18 -10.10 39.79
CA PRO A 3 44.87 -10.24 40.41
C PRO A 3 44.34 -11.66 40.21
N SER A 4 43.80 -12.24 41.29
CA SER A 4 43.18 -13.57 41.27
C SER A 4 42.02 -13.62 40.27
N ALA A 5 41.84 -14.76 39.59
CA ALA A 5 40.80 -14.97 38.59
C ALA A 5 39.39 -14.65 39.13
N GLU A 6 39.18 -14.79 40.44
CA GLU A 6 37.93 -14.45 41.12
C GLU A 6 37.68 -12.93 41.18
N THR A 7 38.74 -12.13 41.35
CA THR A 7 38.69 -10.66 41.32
C THR A 7 38.33 -10.15 39.93
N VAL A 8 38.90 -10.76 38.88
CA VAL A 8 38.60 -10.42 37.48
C VAL A 8 37.14 -10.72 37.14
N ARG A 9 36.60 -11.86 37.61
CA ARG A 9 35.22 -12.27 37.35
C ARG A 9 34.20 -11.34 38.02
N ARG A 10 34.47 -10.86 39.23
CA ARG A 10 33.60 -9.90 39.94
C ARG A 10 33.61 -8.53 39.26
N ILE A 11 34.76 -8.06 38.78
CA ILE A 11 34.87 -6.78 38.06
C ILE A 11 34.06 -6.82 36.76
N ILE A 12 34.17 -7.90 35.97
CA ILE A 12 33.40 -8.07 34.72
C ILE A 12 31.89 -8.09 35.00
N LEU A 13 31.44 -8.79 36.05
CA LEU A 13 30.03 -8.85 36.41
C LEU A 13 29.46 -7.48 36.81
N VAL A 14 30.22 -6.71 37.58
CA VAL A 14 29.82 -5.35 38.01
C VAL A 14 29.79 -4.38 36.83
N PHE A 15 30.77 -4.48 35.91
CA PHE A 15 30.79 -3.68 34.68
C PHE A 15 29.61 -4.02 33.77
N ALA A 16 29.29 -5.30 33.58
CA ALA A 16 28.15 -5.74 32.78
C ALA A 16 26.81 -5.26 33.35
N CYS A 17 26.62 -5.29 34.68
CA CYS A 17 25.41 -4.78 35.31
C CYS A 17 25.27 -3.25 35.21
N ARG A 18 26.37 -2.49 35.30
CA ARG A 18 26.32 -1.01 35.26
C ARG A 18 26.23 -0.47 33.83
N PHE A 19 26.89 -1.10 32.86
CA PHE A 19 26.76 -0.74 31.45
C PHE A 19 25.48 -1.26 30.81
N GLY A 20 24.99 -2.44 31.20
CA GLY A 20 23.70 -2.97 30.72
C GLY A 20 22.51 -2.09 31.13
N ALA A 21 22.53 -1.56 32.37
CA ALA A 21 21.48 -0.66 32.85
C ALA A 21 21.56 0.75 32.22
N ALA A 22 22.77 1.24 31.93
CA ALA A 22 22.94 2.53 31.25
C ALA A 22 22.56 2.47 29.77
N LEU A 23 22.83 1.34 29.09
CA LEU A 23 22.44 1.14 27.69
C LEU A 23 20.91 1.10 27.52
N LEU A 24 20.20 0.48 28.47
CA LEU A 24 18.74 0.40 28.48
C LEU A 24 18.04 1.75 28.72
N LEU A 25 18.72 2.72 29.36
CA LEU A 25 18.18 4.05 29.60
C LEU A 25 18.52 5.06 28.50
N THR A 26 19.52 4.79 27.64
CA THR A 26 19.87 5.66 26.49
C THR A 26 19.06 5.40 25.22
N PHE A 27 18.44 4.23 25.07
CA PHE A 27 17.45 3.99 24.00
C PHE A 27 16.06 4.55 24.31
N GLY A 28 15.88 5.15 25.50
CA GLY A 28 14.67 5.83 25.95
C GLY A 28 14.59 7.31 25.55
N VAL A 29 15.49 7.82 24.72
CA VAL A 29 15.29 9.13 24.09
C VAL A 29 14.31 8.92 22.93
N LEU A 30 13.04 9.03 23.31
CA LEU A 30 11.90 9.31 22.44
C LEU A 30 12.26 10.54 21.59
N VAL A 31 12.92 10.33 20.46
CA VAL A 31 12.76 11.25 19.34
C VAL A 31 11.26 11.18 19.04
N PRO A 32 10.51 12.29 19.03
CA PRO A 32 9.16 12.25 18.51
C PRO A 32 9.33 11.87 17.04
N ALA A 33 9.13 10.58 16.75
CA ALA A 33 8.93 10.12 15.39
C ALA A 33 7.80 10.98 14.88
N GLN A 34 8.14 11.97 14.06
CA GLN A 34 7.15 12.67 13.27
C GLN A 34 6.29 11.56 12.67
N ALA A 35 4.99 11.62 12.92
CA ALA A 35 4.03 10.67 12.40
C ALA A 35 4.12 10.75 10.87
N GLN A 36 5.09 10.04 10.28
CA GLN A 36 5.12 9.73 8.88
C GLN A 36 3.83 8.95 8.67
N SER A 37 2.88 9.58 7.97
CA SER A 37 1.62 8.94 7.63
C SER A 37 1.94 7.61 6.95
N ALA A 38 1.77 6.54 7.71
CA ALA A 38 1.96 5.18 7.23
C ALA A 38 0.59 4.69 6.75
N TYR A 39 0.58 3.92 5.68
CA TYR A 39 -0.65 3.38 5.09
C TYR A 39 -0.57 1.86 5.08
N SER A 40 -1.67 1.19 5.42
CA SER A 40 -1.83 -0.24 5.19
C SER A 40 -2.24 -0.47 3.75
N LEU A 41 -1.58 -1.42 3.08
CA LEU A 41 -1.83 -1.80 1.70
C LEU A 41 -2.18 -3.28 1.63
N GLN A 42 -3.32 -3.60 1.03
CA GLN A 42 -3.67 -4.94 0.55
C GLN A 42 -3.78 -4.88 -0.96
N LEU A 43 -3.08 -5.77 -1.66
CA LEU A 43 -2.93 -5.70 -3.11
C LEU A 43 -3.16 -7.07 -3.75
N GLU A 44 -3.87 -7.07 -4.86
CA GLU A 44 -4.03 -8.22 -5.75
C GLU A 44 -3.64 -7.82 -7.16
N ILE A 45 -2.80 -8.63 -7.80
CA ILE A 45 -2.30 -8.41 -9.15
C ILE A 45 -2.79 -9.56 -10.03
N GLY A 46 -3.66 -9.28 -10.98
CA GLY A 46 -4.06 -10.20 -12.04
C GLY A 46 -3.13 -10.04 -13.24
N TRP A 47 -2.43 -11.10 -13.65
CA TRP A 47 -1.54 -11.08 -14.82
C TRP A 47 -1.48 -12.45 -15.49
N GLN A 48 -1.60 -12.47 -16.82
CA GLN A 48 -1.64 -13.71 -17.63
C GLN A 48 -2.69 -14.74 -17.16
N GLY A 49 -3.87 -14.26 -16.74
CA GLY A 49 -4.94 -15.13 -16.24
C GLY A 49 -4.67 -15.75 -14.86
N ARG A 50 -3.60 -15.33 -14.17
CA ARG A 50 -3.27 -15.72 -12.80
C ARG A 50 -3.51 -14.55 -11.86
N SER A 51 -3.95 -14.84 -10.63
CA SER A 51 -4.03 -13.85 -9.56
C SER A 51 -2.88 -14.05 -8.58
N PHE A 52 -2.22 -12.96 -8.25
CA PHE A 52 -1.12 -12.88 -7.29
C PHE A 52 -1.57 -12.02 -6.13
N LYS A 53 -1.50 -12.55 -4.91
CA LYS A 53 -1.87 -11.82 -3.71
C LYS A 53 -0.63 -11.23 -3.07
N VAL A 54 -0.79 -10.06 -2.48
CA VAL A 54 0.29 -9.41 -1.74
C VAL A 54 -0.06 -9.44 -0.26
N ALA A 55 0.89 -9.87 0.56
CA ALA A 55 0.73 -9.86 2.01
C ALA A 55 0.44 -8.42 2.48
N PRO A 56 -0.47 -8.22 3.46
CA PRO A 56 -0.74 -6.90 4.00
C PRO A 56 0.56 -6.21 4.43
N THR A 57 0.84 -5.06 3.84
CA THR A 57 2.13 -4.37 3.99
C THR A 57 1.89 -2.93 4.40
N VAL A 58 2.72 -2.42 5.31
CA VAL A 58 2.72 -1.00 5.66
C VAL A 58 3.64 -0.27 4.69
N VAL A 59 3.09 0.71 3.97
CA VAL A 59 3.82 1.54 3.01
C VAL A 59 3.89 2.97 3.52
N GLY A 60 5.06 3.59 3.37
CA GLY A 60 5.29 4.99 3.73
C GLY A 60 5.10 5.94 2.54
N VAL A 61 5.23 7.24 2.83
CA VAL A 61 5.18 8.32 1.83
C VAL A 61 6.50 8.51 1.11
N VAL A 62 7.62 8.22 1.77
CA VAL A 62 8.96 8.57 1.28
C VAL A 62 9.52 7.47 0.39
N ASP A 63 9.60 6.25 0.91
CA ASP A 63 10.32 5.15 0.28
C ASP A 63 9.39 4.10 -0.32
N ARG A 64 9.78 3.57 -1.48
CA ARG A 64 9.18 2.36 -2.04
C ARG A 64 9.66 1.16 -1.23
N VAL A 65 8.71 0.35 -0.79
CA VAL A 65 8.99 -0.91 -0.10
C VAL A 65 8.72 -2.09 -1.02
N GLU A 66 9.49 -3.17 -0.85
CA GLU A 66 9.20 -4.43 -1.52
C GLU A 66 7.93 -5.04 -0.95
N LEU A 67 7.03 -5.43 -1.86
CA LEU A 67 5.77 -6.08 -1.55
C LEU A 67 5.94 -7.59 -1.70
N ILE A 68 5.57 -8.35 -0.68
CA ILE A 68 5.67 -9.81 -0.70
C ILE A 68 4.54 -10.37 -1.56
N VAL A 69 4.87 -10.81 -2.77
CA VAL A 69 3.92 -11.35 -3.75
C VAL A 69 3.86 -12.88 -3.68
N GLU A 70 2.65 -13.41 -3.57
CA GLU A 70 2.34 -14.84 -3.56
C GLU A 70 1.65 -15.27 -4.87
N PRO A 71 2.04 -16.40 -5.48
CA PRO A 71 3.16 -17.27 -5.10
C PRO A 71 4.53 -16.60 -5.34
N ILE A 72 5.47 -16.87 -4.42
CA ILE A 72 6.82 -16.30 -4.47
C ILE A 72 7.56 -16.80 -5.72
N GLY A 73 8.31 -15.90 -6.37
CA GLY A 73 9.34 -16.26 -7.37
C GLY A 73 8.97 -15.98 -8.83
N SER A 74 7.75 -15.53 -9.13
CA SER A 74 7.37 -15.12 -10.50
C SER A 74 7.34 -13.61 -10.68
N LEU A 75 6.82 -12.89 -9.68
CA LEU A 75 6.73 -11.44 -9.68
C LEU A 75 7.45 -10.85 -8.47
N ARG A 76 7.94 -9.62 -8.63
CA ARG A 76 8.29 -8.70 -7.54
C ARG A 76 7.51 -7.43 -7.73
N ALA A 77 6.99 -6.87 -6.65
CA ALA A 77 6.31 -5.58 -6.70
C ALA A 77 6.92 -4.64 -5.66
N TYR A 78 6.94 -3.36 -5.98
CA TYR A 78 7.40 -2.30 -5.10
C TYR A 78 6.35 -1.20 -5.06
N GLY A 79 5.99 -0.76 -3.86
CA GLY A 79 4.90 0.18 -3.65
C GLY A 79 5.25 1.29 -2.67
N ARG A 80 4.66 2.45 -2.88
CA ARG A 80 4.55 3.53 -1.88
C ARG A 80 3.22 4.26 -2.02
N ALA A 81 2.76 4.89 -0.95
CA ALA A 81 1.57 5.71 -0.98
C ALA A 81 1.97 7.18 -0.83
N VAL A 82 1.70 8.00 -1.84
CA VAL A 82 2.02 9.43 -1.84
C VAL A 82 0.78 10.20 -1.39
N ALA A 83 0.89 10.90 -0.25
CA ALA A 83 -0.18 11.76 0.23
C ALA A 83 -0.40 12.93 -0.76
N LEU A 84 -1.67 13.25 -1.03
CA LEU A 84 -2.04 14.40 -1.87
C LEU A 84 -2.31 15.62 -0.98
N PRO A 85 -1.49 16.70 -1.07
CA PRO A 85 -1.70 17.89 -0.27
C PRO A 85 -3.07 18.52 -0.55
N GLY A 86 -3.86 18.75 0.49
CA GLY A 86 -5.18 19.40 0.36
C GLY A 86 -6.31 18.49 -0.12
N VAL A 87 -6.09 17.18 -0.21
CA VAL A 87 -7.13 16.20 -0.56
C VAL A 87 -7.24 15.13 0.54
N ASP A 88 -8.09 15.39 1.52
CA ASP A 88 -8.34 14.44 2.61
C ASP A 88 -8.96 13.14 2.09
N GLY A 89 -8.55 12.01 2.67
CA GLY A 89 -9.09 10.70 2.32
C GLY A 89 -8.61 10.14 0.98
N GLN A 90 -7.62 10.76 0.32
CA GLN A 90 -7.05 10.26 -0.93
C GLN A 90 -5.52 10.20 -0.88
N VAL A 91 -4.98 9.20 -1.57
CA VAL A 91 -3.54 9.01 -1.79
C VAL A 91 -3.28 8.58 -3.22
N MET A 92 -2.09 8.86 -3.73
CA MET A 92 -1.60 8.28 -4.97
C MET A 92 -0.79 7.04 -4.64
N LEU A 93 -1.30 5.87 -5.01
CA LEU A 93 -0.55 4.62 -4.89
C LEU A 93 0.39 4.48 -6.09
N ASP A 94 1.69 4.46 -5.83
CA ASP A 94 2.75 4.35 -6.84
C ASP A 94 3.34 2.94 -6.81
N LEU A 95 3.12 2.18 -7.89
CA LEU A 95 3.48 0.77 -7.99
C LEU A 95 4.44 0.51 -9.15
N GLN A 96 5.44 -0.32 -8.89
CA GLN A 96 6.31 -0.93 -9.90
C GLN A 96 6.18 -2.43 -9.80
N VAL A 97 5.96 -3.09 -10.93
CA VAL A 97 5.86 -4.55 -11.00
C VAL A 97 6.93 -5.07 -11.94
N TYR A 98 7.66 -6.07 -11.47
CA TYR A 98 8.76 -6.74 -12.17
C TYR A 98 8.46 -8.22 -12.30
N GLN A 99 8.87 -8.80 -13.42
CA GLN A 99 8.94 -10.23 -13.60
C GLN A 99 10.36 -10.72 -13.29
N LEU A 100 10.45 -11.80 -12.52
CA LEU A 100 11.73 -12.48 -12.30
C LEU A 100 11.99 -13.46 -13.45
N ARG A 101 12.97 -13.16 -14.31
CA ARG A 101 13.42 -14.05 -15.40
C ARG A 101 14.88 -14.44 -15.19
N LYS A 102 15.15 -15.73 -14.91
CA LYS A 102 16.51 -16.30 -14.85
C LYS A 102 17.52 -15.45 -14.05
N GLY A 103 17.10 -14.96 -12.87
CA GLY A 103 17.95 -14.14 -11.99
C GLY A 103 18.01 -12.65 -12.32
N SER A 104 17.30 -12.19 -13.36
CA SER A 104 17.15 -10.77 -13.70
C SER A 104 15.72 -10.29 -13.44
N LEU A 105 15.57 -9.02 -13.05
CA LEU A 105 14.28 -8.35 -12.92
C LEU A 105 13.96 -7.58 -14.19
N LEU A 106 12.89 -7.96 -14.87
CA LEU A 106 12.35 -7.24 -16.02
C LEU A 106 11.15 -6.41 -15.57
N GLN A 107 11.19 -5.09 -15.75
CA GLN A 107 10.05 -4.24 -15.39
C GLN A 107 8.87 -4.50 -16.34
N LEU A 108 7.75 -4.97 -15.79
CA LEU A 108 6.52 -5.17 -16.55
C LEU A 108 5.76 -3.86 -16.71
N THR A 109 5.64 -3.10 -15.63
CA THR A 109 4.97 -1.80 -15.62
C THR A 109 5.39 -0.96 -14.42
N SER A 110 5.20 0.35 -14.55
CA SER A 110 5.21 1.32 -13.46
C SER A 110 4.02 2.22 -13.68
N PHE A 111 3.16 2.35 -12.67
CA PHE A 111 2.00 3.21 -12.77
C PHE A 111 1.62 3.78 -11.42
N THR A 112 0.84 4.85 -11.46
CA THR A 112 0.32 5.51 -10.27
C THR A 112 -1.20 5.53 -10.38
N MET A 113 -1.90 5.10 -9.32
CA MET A 113 -3.36 5.14 -9.29
C MET A 113 -3.84 6.05 -8.14
N PRO A 114 -4.79 6.95 -8.39
CA PRO A 114 -5.50 7.62 -7.30
C PRO A 114 -6.29 6.57 -6.51
N SER A 115 -6.17 6.61 -5.19
CA SER A 115 -6.80 5.67 -4.29
C SER A 115 -7.53 6.41 -3.18
N PHE A 116 -8.80 6.12 -3.01
CA PHE A 116 -9.56 6.58 -1.84
C PHE A 116 -9.23 5.67 -0.66
N LEU A 117 -8.96 6.28 0.49
CA LEU A 117 -8.67 5.55 1.72
C LEU A 117 -9.91 4.76 2.17
N GLY A 118 -9.69 3.55 2.67
CA GLY A 118 -10.74 2.66 3.15
C GLY A 118 -11.58 2.01 2.04
N THR A 119 -11.18 2.12 0.76
CA THR A 119 -11.89 1.50 -0.36
C THR A 119 -10.97 0.66 -1.24
N THR A 120 -11.59 -0.28 -1.98
CA THR A 120 -10.89 -1.04 -3.02
C THR A 120 -10.91 -0.27 -4.34
N ASN A 121 -9.73 0.08 -4.81
CA ASN A 121 -9.48 0.78 -6.06
C ASN A 121 -8.91 -0.22 -7.07
N SER A 122 -9.24 -0.07 -8.36
CA SER A 122 -8.74 -0.96 -9.40
C SER A 122 -8.22 -0.21 -10.60
N SER A 123 -7.12 -0.68 -11.17
CA SER A 123 -6.53 -0.14 -12.39
C SER A 123 -6.09 -1.29 -13.30
N GLU A 124 -6.25 -1.13 -14.59
CA GLU A 124 -5.77 -2.08 -15.59
C GLU A 124 -4.75 -1.37 -16.49
N THR A 125 -3.65 -2.05 -16.78
CA THR A 125 -2.59 -1.55 -17.65
C THR A 125 -2.12 -2.65 -18.60
N VAL A 126 -1.62 -2.27 -19.77
CA VAL A 126 -1.09 -3.23 -20.76
C VAL A 126 0.40 -3.38 -20.55
N THR A 127 0.85 -4.61 -20.30
CA THR A 127 2.27 -4.98 -20.22
C THR A 127 2.71 -5.67 -21.51
N VAL A 128 4.02 -5.88 -21.65
CA VAL A 128 4.62 -6.57 -22.81
C VAL A 128 4.05 -7.97 -23.01
N ASP A 129 3.67 -8.65 -21.92
CA ASP A 129 3.15 -10.03 -21.95
C ASP A 129 1.61 -10.10 -21.74
N GLY A 130 0.89 -8.97 -21.86
CA GLY A 130 -0.58 -8.92 -21.77
C GLY A 130 -1.13 -7.97 -20.70
N PRO A 131 -2.45 -7.99 -20.45
CA PRO A 131 -3.06 -7.10 -19.46
C PRO A 131 -2.62 -7.46 -18.04
N LEU A 132 -2.40 -6.41 -17.25
CA LEU A 132 -2.11 -6.48 -15.83
C LEU A 132 -3.19 -5.68 -15.10
N LEU A 133 -4.02 -6.40 -14.34
CA LEU A 133 -5.04 -5.85 -13.48
C LEU A 133 -4.48 -5.69 -12.07
N VAL A 134 -4.71 -4.54 -11.44
CA VAL A 134 -4.34 -4.31 -10.04
C VAL A 134 -5.57 -3.91 -9.27
N ARG A 135 -5.77 -4.54 -8.12
CA ARG A 135 -6.80 -4.18 -7.13
C ARG A 135 -6.10 -3.87 -5.82
N ALA A 136 -6.23 -2.64 -5.34
CA ALA A 136 -5.57 -2.16 -4.15
C ALA A 136 -6.59 -1.63 -3.15
N TYR A 137 -6.47 -2.06 -1.90
CA TYR A 137 -7.10 -1.43 -0.75
C TYR A 137 -6.02 -0.71 0.04
N VAL A 138 -6.21 0.60 0.25
CA VAL A 138 -5.28 1.44 1.01
C VAL A 138 -6.03 2.08 2.15
N ASP A 139 -5.47 2.06 3.35
CA ASP A 139 -6.05 2.75 4.51
C ASP A 139 -4.96 3.32 5.41
N VAL A 140 -5.30 4.21 6.32
CA VAL A 140 -4.37 4.75 7.32
C VAL A 140 -3.88 3.61 8.20
N ALA A 141 -2.56 3.43 8.31
CA ALA A 141 -2.02 2.48 9.26
C ALA A 141 -2.23 3.04 10.67
N ALA A 142 -2.81 2.22 11.57
CA ALA A 142 -2.92 2.60 12.97
C ALA A 142 -1.54 2.95 13.53
N ALA A 143 -1.38 4.18 14.01
CA ALA A 143 -0.17 4.64 14.69
C ALA A 143 0.06 3.74 15.92
N GLY A 144 1.01 2.82 15.82
CA GLY A 144 1.29 1.84 16.88
C GLY A 144 1.61 0.41 16.42
N ALA A 145 1.59 0.09 15.13
CA ALA A 145 1.97 -1.24 14.64
C ALA A 145 3.50 -1.49 14.64
N GLY A 146 4.17 -1.18 15.74
CA GLY A 146 5.30 -2.01 16.16
C GLY A 146 4.70 -3.34 16.59
N ALA A 147 4.85 -4.38 15.77
CA ALA A 147 4.32 -5.70 16.05
C ALA A 147 4.85 -6.19 17.41
N VAL A 148 4.00 -6.14 18.44
CA VAL A 148 4.20 -6.92 19.66
C VAL A 148 3.88 -8.37 19.29
N PRO A 149 4.82 -9.32 19.40
CA PRO A 149 4.52 -10.72 19.14
C PRO A 149 3.44 -11.19 20.12
N GLY A 150 2.27 -11.56 19.60
CA GLY A 150 1.17 -12.14 20.39
C GLY A 150 -0.11 -11.31 20.54
N SER A 151 -0.20 -10.10 19.97
CA SER A 151 -1.49 -9.41 19.92
C SER A 151 -2.33 -9.90 18.74
N PRO A 152 -3.58 -10.33 18.97
CA PRO A 152 -4.47 -10.75 17.88
C PRO A 152 -4.68 -9.57 16.93
N ALA A 153 -4.51 -9.83 15.63
CA ALA A 153 -4.86 -8.87 14.60
C ALA A 153 -6.31 -8.38 14.85
N PRO A 154 -6.58 -7.07 14.77
CA PRO A 154 -7.95 -6.59 14.85
C PRO A 154 -8.75 -7.31 13.76
N PRO A 155 -9.96 -7.81 14.07
CA PRO A 155 -10.77 -8.50 13.09
C PRO A 155 -11.02 -7.56 11.91
N PRO A 156 -11.05 -8.09 10.66
CA PRO A 156 -11.38 -7.27 9.51
C PRO A 156 -12.71 -6.54 9.78
N PRO A 157 -12.85 -5.26 9.38
CA PRO A 157 -14.10 -4.55 9.56
C PRO A 157 -15.24 -5.37 8.97
N ALA A 158 -16.33 -5.49 9.74
CA ALA A 158 -17.49 -6.26 9.34
C ALA A 158 -17.94 -5.81 7.94
N PRO A 159 -18.42 -6.74 7.08
CA PRO A 159 -18.98 -6.37 5.79
C PRO A 159 -20.05 -5.30 6.02
N ALA A 160 -19.91 -4.15 5.36
CA ALA A 160 -20.94 -3.13 5.41
C ALA A 160 -22.30 -3.77 5.07
N PRO A 161 -23.37 -3.43 5.81
CA PRO A 161 -24.69 -3.97 5.52
C PRO A 161 -25.00 -3.71 4.04
N ARG A 162 -25.38 -4.77 3.31
CA ARG A 162 -25.82 -4.68 1.91
C ARG A 162 -26.81 -3.53 1.82
N ALA A 163 -26.46 -2.48 1.09
CA ALA A 163 -27.46 -1.54 0.62
C ALA A 163 -28.51 -2.38 -0.11
N THR A 164 -29.74 -2.39 0.40
CA THR A 164 -30.88 -2.97 -0.30
C THR A 164 -30.94 -2.30 -1.65
N GLN A 165 -30.47 -3.00 -2.68
CA GLN A 165 -30.65 -2.59 -4.05
C GLN A 165 -32.16 -2.63 -4.28
N THR A 166 -32.80 -1.46 -4.31
CA THR A 166 -34.04 -1.31 -5.03
C THR A 166 -33.74 -1.77 -6.46
N PRO A 167 -34.43 -2.78 -7.01
CA PRO A 167 -34.19 -3.19 -8.37
C PRO A 167 -34.54 -2.01 -9.27
N LEU A 168 -33.54 -1.44 -9.92
CA LEU A 168 -33.77 -0.58 -11.08
C LEU A 168 -34.31 -1.49 -12.17
N THR A 169 -35.62 -1.52 -12.30
CA THR A 169 -36.34 -2.16 -13.40
C THR A 169 -35.74 -1.67 -14.71
N LEU A 170 -35.04 -2.57 -15.39
CA LEU A 170 -34.44 -2.34 -16.69
C LEU A 170 -35.55 -2.55 -17.75
N ASP A 171 -36.50 -1.63 -17.82
CA ASP A 171 -37.42 -1.55 -18.96
C ASP A 171 -37.95 -0.11 -19.11
N ALA A 172 -37.18 0.70 -19.83
CA ALA A 172 -37.67 1.92 -20.43
C ALA A 172 -37.06 2.01 -21.83
N PRO A 173 -37.85 2.04 -22.92
CA PRO A 173 -37.32 2.23 -24.25
C PRO A 173 -36.67 3.62 -24.31
N VAL A 174 -35.37 3.65 -24.60
CA VAL A 174 -34.63 4.87 -24.88
C VAL A 174 -35.22 5.49 -26.15
N LYS A 175 -36.07 6.51 -25.99
CA LYS A 175 -36.47 7.38 -27.09
C LYS A 175 -35.24 8.20 -27.52
N PRO A 176 -34.83 8.18 -28.80
CA PRO A 176 -33.70 8.99 -29.26
C PRO A 176 -33.99 10.48 -29.02
N ARG A 177 -33.05 11.18 -28.39
CA ARG A 177 -33.09 12.65 -28.27
C ARG A 177 -32.76 13.23 -29.65
N PRO A 178 -33.57 14.14 -30.23
CA PRO A 178 -33.20 14.83 -31.45
C PRO A 178 -31.91 15.62 -31.21
N LEU A 179 -30.90 15.40 -32.05
CA LEU A 179 -29.74 16.28 -32.14
C LEU A 179 -30.26 17.65 -32.59
N ALA A 180 -30.06 18.67 -31.76
CA ALA A 180 -30.32 20.04 -32.16
C ALA A 180 -29.37 20.39 -33.32
N ILE A 181 -29.91 20.53 -34.51
CA ILE A 181 -29.19 21.04 -35.68
C ILE A 181 -29.03 22.55 -35.44
N PRO A 182 -27.81 23.13 -35.51
CA PRO A 182 -27.65 24.58 -35.43
C PRO A 182 -28.36 25.26 -36.61
N PRO A 183 -29.00 26.43 -36.43
CA PRO A 183 -29.68 27.11 -37.51
C PRO A 183 -28.71 27.51 -38.63
N PRO A 184 -29.14 27.50 -39.91
CA PRO A 184 -28.29 27.92 -41.02
C PRO A 184 -27.94 29.41 -40.92
N PRO A 185 -26.77 29.83 -41.44
CA PRO A 185 -26.38 31.24 -41.46
C PRO A 185 -27.32 32.07 -42.35
N PRO A 186 -27.48 33.37 -42.05
CA PRO A 186 -28.32 34.26 -42.85
C PRO A 186 -27.75 34.43 -44.27
N PRO A 187 -28.60 34.65 -45.29
CA PRO A 187 -28.13 34.90 -46.64
C PRO A 187 -27.32 36.21 -46.72
N PRO A 188 -26.37 36.31 -47.65
CA PRO A 188 -25.59 37.53 -47.86
C PRO A 188 -26.50 38.68 -48.27
N ALA A 189 -26.27 39.86 -47.71
CA ALA A 189 -26.96 41.09 -48.06
C ALA A 189 -26.52 41.55 -49.47
N GLU A 190 -27.51 41.82 -50.33
CA GLU A 190 -27.36 42.70 -51.51
C GLU A 190 -27.47 44.17 -51.10
#